data_AF-A0A9P5TWX6-F1
#
_entry.id   AF-A0A9P5TWX6-F1
#
_cell.length_a   1.000
_cell.length_b   1.000
_cell.length_c   1.000
_cell.angle_alpha   90.00
_cell.angle_beta   90.00
_cell.angle_gamma   90.00
#
_symmetry.space_group_name_H-M   'P 1'
#
loop_
_entity.id
_entity.type
_entity.pdbx_description
1 polymer ?
#
loop_
_entity_poly.entity_id
_entity_poly.type
_entity_poly.pdbx_seq_one_letter_code
_entity_poly.pdbx_strand_id
1 'polypeptide(L)'
;MFFARLASCLLSASLVILTISLGVSARPLWSRFSLIQQRASTSALNVATCTDPATQLVTHDCDVALLGLGPGGIAGAIEFLRVNASSTSFTSGTCTVTATAVDGGTTIDISKGRLEGHGSTNGGFENLLTACGPSPGSMVIGGGALPTGNIQIAISAAA
;
A
#
# COMPACT_ATOMS: atom_id res chain seq x y z
N MET A 1 -31.22 67.51 2.40
CA MET A 1 -30.24 66.63 3.10
C MET A 1 -29.06 66.44 2.15
N PHE A 2 -28.23 67.46 1.93
CA PHE A 2 -27.03 67.85 2.68
C PHE A 2 -25.94 66.77 2.81
N PHE A 3 -24.83 67.06 2.14
CA PHE A 3 -23.43 66.64 2.30
C PHE A 3 -22.92 65.31 1.71
N ALA A 4 -22.22 65.50 0.58
CA ALA A 4 -21.13 64.70 0.07
C ALA A 4 -19.98 64.51 1.08
N ARG A 5 -19.24 63.40 0.94
CA ARG A 5 -17.85 63.28 1.42
C ARG A 5 -16.97 62.65 0.35
N LEU A 6 -16.23 63.52 -0.34
CA LEU A 6 -14.89 63.25 -0.86
C LEU A 6 -13.88 63.37 0.29
N ALA A 7 -12.86 62.52 0.34
CA ALA A 7 -11.50 62.78 0.84
C ALA A 7 -10.69 61.46 0.73
N SER A 8 -9.66 61.30 -0.11
CA SER A 8 -8.34 61.96 -0.19
C SER A 8 -7.23 61.18 0.56
N CYS A 9 -6.02 61.25 -0.02
CA CYS A 9 -4.69 60.88 0.49
C CYS A 9 -4.21 59.44 0.19
N LEU A 10 -3.48 59.18 -0.89
CA LEU A 10 -2.07 59.52 -1.20
C LEU A 10 -1.04 58.94 -0.23
N LEU A 11 -0.13 58.15 -0.82
CA LEU A 11 1.30 57.99 -0.53
C LEU A 11 1.74 57.82 0.93
N SER A 12 2.30 56.64 1.24
CA SER A 12 3.66 56.63 1.79
C SER A 12 4.38 55.33 1.41
N ALA A 13 5.48 55.49 0.68
CA ALA A 13 6.54 54.51 0.61
C ALA A 13 7.28 54.51 1.95
N SER A 14 7.53 53.33 2.52
CA SER A 14 8.52 53.17 3.58
C SER A 14 9.25 51.85 3.38
N LEU A 15 10.48 52.02 2.90
CA LEU A 15 11.56 51.08 2.76
C LEU A 15 12.25 50.93 4.12
N VAL A 16 12.16 49.77 4.81
CA VAL A 16 13.10 49.42 5.90
C VAL A 16 13.37 47.90 5.98
N ILE A 17 14.54 47.53 5.45
CA ILE A 17 15.62 46.69 6.02
C ILE A 17 15.34 45.24 6.50
N LEU A 18 15.82 44.33 5.67
CA LEU A 18 16.54 43.06 5.90
C LEU A 18 17.11 42.78 7.32
N THR A 19 16.71 41.68 7.95
CA THR A 19 17.62 40.87 8.79
C THR A 19 17.31 39.38 8.70
N ILE A 20 18.40 38.62 8.70
CA ILE A 20 18.58 37.22 8.32
C ILE A 20 18.21 36.28 9.47
N SER A 21 17.53 35.17 9.16
CA SER A 21 17.56 33.96 9.98
C SER A 21 17.77 32.73 9.08
N LEU A 22 19.05 32.47 8.79
CA LEU A 22 19.55 31.20 8.28
C LEU A 22 19.47 30.17 9.41
N GLY A 23 18.36 29.44 9.45
CA GLY A 23 18.12 28.33 10.37
C GLY A 23 17.60 27.11 9.64
N VAL A 24 18.22 26.71 8.54
CA VAL A 24 17.98 25.39 7.95
C VAL A 24 18.87 24.39 8.67
N SER A 25 18.28 23.67 9.61
CA SER A 25 18.87 22.46 10.18
C SER A 25 19.24 21.51 9.05
N ALA A 26 20.53 21.22 8.90
CA ALA A 26 21.04 20.15 8.06
C ALA A 26 20.42 18.83 8.55
N ARG A 27 19.41 18.34 7.84
CA ARG A 27 18.86 17.00 8.06
C ARG A 27 19.85 15.97 7.51
N PRO A 28 20.20 14.93 8.28
CA PRO A 28 21.19 13.93 7.86
C PRO A 28 20.75 13.24 6.57
N LEU A 29 21.69 13.18 5.62
CA LEU A 29 21.50 12.72 4.24
C LEU A 29 21.37 11.19 4.09
N TRP A 30 21.05 10.47 5.17
CA TRP A 30 21.11 9.00 5.22
C TRP A 30 19.73 8.33 5.37
N SER A 31 18.66 9.11 5.54
CA SER A 31 17.29 8.59 5.44
C SER A 31 16.84 8.59 3.98
N ARG A 32 17.57 7.89 3.12
CA ARG A 32 16.99 7.23 1.95
C ARG A 32 16.63 5.80 2.34
N PHE A 33 15.81 5.65 3.38
CA PHE A 33 14.86 4.55 3.35
C PHE A 33 13.95 4.90 2.17
N SER A 34 14.22 4.27 1.02
CA SER A 34 13.25 4.16 -0.04
C SER A 34 12.02 3.50 0.58
N LEU A 35 11.11 4.32 1.09
CA LEU A 35 9.71 4.01 1.00
C LEU A 35 9.53 3.65 -0.47
N ILE A 36 9.30 2.37 -0.74
CA ILE A 36 8.79 1.91 -2.02
C ILE A 36 7.59 2.79 -2.27
N GLN A 37 7.80 3.83 -3.07
CA GLN A 37 6.73 4.64 -3.61
C GLN A 37 6.08 3.68 -4.57
N GLN A 38 5.15 2.90 -4.01
CA GLN A 38 4.24 2.03 -4.70
C GLN A 38 3.43 2.97 -5.57
N ARG A 39 4.02 3.28 -6.72
CA ARG A 39 3.39 3.98 -7.81
C ARG A 39 2.15 3.16 -8.05
N ALA A 40 0.99 3.71 -7.72
CA ALA A 40 -0.29 3.21 -8.18
C ALA A 40 -0.26 3.36 -9.70
N SER A 41 0.46 2.45 -10.35
CA SER A 41 0.19 2.05 -11.71
C SER A 41 -1.28 1.67 -11.71
N THR A 42 -1.98 1.98 -12.78
CA THR A 42 -3.18 1.22 -13.15
C THR A 42 -2.73 -0.23 -13.25
N SER A 43 -2.73 -0.93 -12.12
CA SER A 43 -2.03 -2.20 -11.99
C SER A 43 -2.77 -3.19 -12.86
N ALA A 44 -2.07 -3.74 -13.84
CA ALA A 44 -2.62 -4.79 -14.66
C ALA A 44 -3.07 -5.93 -13.73
N LEU A 45 -4.35 -6.27 -13.81
CA LEU A 45 -4.92 -7.32 -12.99
C LEU A 45 -4.25 -8.65 -13.31
N ASN A 46 -3.96 -9.43 -12.27
CA ASN A 46 -3.38 -10.75 -12.32
C ASN A 46 -1.99 -10.79 -13.00
N VAL A 47 -1.23 -9.68 -12.94
CA VAL A 47 0.16 -9.62 -13.40
C VAL A 47 1.08 -9.50 -12.21
N ALA A 48 1.97 -10.48 -12.03
CA ALA A 48 2.95 -10.50 -10.96
C ALA A 48 4.07 -9.49 -11.25
N THR A 49 4.52 -8.80 -10.20
CA THR A 49 5.72 -7.99 -10.19
C THR A 49 6.66 -8.53 -9.11
N CYS A 50 7.78 -9.11 -9.52
CA CYS A 50 8.81 -9.63 -8.62
C CYS A 50 9.85 -8.54 -8.36
N THR A 51 10.23 -8.32 -7.10
CA THR A 51 11.04 -7.15 -6.70
C THR A 51 12.46 -7.49 -6.26
N ASP A 52 12.70 -8.68 -5.73
CA ASP A 52 14.03 -9.09 -5.26
C ASP A 52 14.27 -10.60 -5.47
N PRO A 53 14.72 -11.03 -6.67
CA PRO A 53 14.94 -12.45 -6.97
C PRO A 53 16.11 -13.07 -6.20
N ALA A 54 16.98 -12.26 -5.58
CA ALA A 54 18.11 -12.76 -4.80
C ALA A 54 17.69 -13.20 -3.39
N THR A 55 16.59 -12.66 -2.88
CA THR A 55 16.01 -13.05 -1.59
C THR A 55 15.15 -14.29 -1.77
N GLN A 56 15.50 -15.36 -1.05
CA GLN A 56 14.77 -16.61 -1.04
C GLN A 56 13.95 -16.73 0.24
N LEU A 57 12.64 -16.76 0.11
CA LEU A 57 11.68 -17.00 1.17
C LEU A 57 11.43 -18.50 1.32
N VAL A 58 11.01 -18.97 2.48
CA VAL A 58 10.57 -20.36 2.64
C VAL A 58 9.10 -20.45 2.23
N THR A 59 8.78 -21.29 1.23
CA THR A 59 7.39 -21.42 0.75
C THR A 59 6.42 -21.79 1.86
N HIS A 60 6.81 -22.75 2.73
CA HIS A 60 6.00 -23.13 3.89
C HIS A 60 5.68 -21.94 4.80
N ASP A 61 6.65 -21.05 5.02
CA ASP A 61 6.46 -19.85 5.83
C ASP A 61 5.46 -18.89 5.14
N CYS A 62 5.54 -18.73 3.83
CA CYS A 62 4.58 -17.90 3.09
C CYS A 62 3.16 -18.49 3.12
N ASP A 63 3.01 -19.81 3.02
CA ASP A 63 1.71 -20.48 3.09
C ASP A 63 1.08 -20.30 4.49
N VAL A 64 1.87 -20.53 5.55
CA VAL A 64 1.42 -20.28 6.93
C VAL A 64 1.08 -18.80 7.11
N ALA A 65 1.88 -17.90 6.53
CA ALA A 65 1.63 -16.47 6.63
C ALA A 65 0.34 -16.04 5.92
N LEU A 66 0.02 -16.64 4.76
CA LEU A 66 -1.24 -16.45 4.06
C LEU A 66 -2.43 -16.95 4.91
N LEU A 67 -2.30 -18.14 5.50
CA LEU A 67 -3.35 -18.72 6.34
C LEU A 67 -3.57 -17.94 7.64
N GLY A 68 -2.56 -17.22 8.14
CA GLY A 68 -2.65 -16.37 9.32
C GLY A 68 -3.25 -14.98 9.07
N LEU A 69 -3.59 -14.65 7.83
CA LEU A 69 -3.92 -13.29 7.44
C LEU A 69 -5.30 -12.84 7.99
N GLY A 70 -5.34 -11.63 8.58
CA GLY A 70 -6.55 -11.08 9.21
C GLY A 70 -6.80 -11.57 10.65
N PRO A 71 -7.82 -11.02 11.35
CA PRO A 71 -8.12 -11.38 12.73
C PRO A 71 -8.67 -12.82 12.80
N GLY A 72 -7.86 -13.75 13.29
CA GLY A 72 -8.20 -15.17 13.42
C GLY A 72 -7.70 -16.06 12.28
N GLY A 73 -7.03 -15.49 11.28
CA GLY A 73 -6.58 -16.21 10.09
C GLY A 73 -7.71 -16.59 9.12
N ILE A 74 -7.32 -17.13 7.97
CA ILE A 74 -8.21 -17.63 6.90
C ILE A 74 -8.32 -19.17 6.97
N ALA A 75 -7.73 -19.79 7.99
CA ALA A 75 -7.87 -21.22 8.26
C ALA A 75 -9.21 -21.53 8.96
N GLY A 76 -10.01 -22.44 8.39
CA GLY A 76 -11.28 -22.90 8.99
C GLY A 76 -12.53 -22.57 8.17
N ALA A 77 -13.72 -22.59 8.80
CA ALA A 77 -15.02 -22.45 8.15
C ALA A 77 -15.32 -21.05 7.57
N ILE A 78 -14.48 -20.06 7.88
CA ILE A 78 -14.56 -18.72 7.31
C ILE A 78 -13.73 -18.74 6.01
N GLU A 79 -14.42 -19.01 4.90
CA GLU A 79 -13.82 -19.03 3.56
C GLU A 79 -13.58 -17.62 2.99
N PHE A 80 -13.57 -16.59 3.84
CA PHE A 80 -13.42 -15.19 3.42
C PHE A 80 -12.48 -14.44 4.34
N LEU A 81 -11.56 -13.68 3.76
CA LEU A 81 -10.85 -12.64 4.47
C LEU A 81 -11.74 -11.40 4.55
N ARG A 82 -12.24 -11.09 5.75
CA ARG A 82 -13.04 -9.89 6.03
C ARG A 82 -12.36 -9.01 7.06
N VAL A 83 -11.74 -7.93 6.61
CA VAL A 83 -11.02 -6.98 7.46
C VAL A 83 -11.56 -5.59 7.23
N ASN A 84 -12.03 -4.94 8.30
CA ASN A 84 -12.42 -3.53 8.28
C ASN A 84 -11.19 -2.60 8.33
N ALA A 85 -10.28 -2.80 7.38
CA ALA A 85 -9.10 -1.98 7.16
C ALA A 85 -8.70 -2.08 5.69
N SER A 86 -8.01 -1.06 5.19
CA SER A 86 -7.49 -1.05 3.82
C SER A 86 -6.25 -1.91 3.64
N SER A 87 -5.69 -2.45 4.72
CA SER A 87 -4.53 -3.34 4.67
C SER A 87 -4.54 -4.29 5.86
N THR A 88 -4.02 -5.49 5.65
CA THR A 88 -3.75 -6.48 6.68
C THR A 88 -2.51 -7.27 6.28
N SER A 89 -1.71 -7.65 7.27
CA SER A 89 -0.51 -8.43 7.05
C SER A 89 -0.36 -9.49 8.12
N PHE A 90 0.34 -10.56 7.78
CA PHE A 90 0.76 -11.56 8.75
C PHE A 90 2.13 -12.11 8.36
N THR A 91 2.93 -12.42 9.37
CA THR A 91 4.31 -12.88 9.21
C THR A 91 4.46 -14.25 9.84
N SER A 92 5.11 -15.16 9.11
CA SER A 92 5.55 -16.45 9.63
C SER A 92 6.98 -16.68 9.15
N GLY A 93 7.87 -17.08 10.06
CA GLY A 93 9.28 -17.34 9.76
C GLY A 93 9.92 -16.25 8.89
N THR A 94 10.30 -16.62 7.67
CA THR A 94 10.99 -15.76 6.70
C THR A 94 10.06 -14.89 5.84
N CYS A 95 8.74 -15.08 5.90
CA CYS A 95 7.81 -14.51 4.94
C CYS A 95 6.73 -13.66 5.61
N THR A 96 6.49 -12.48 5.04
CA THR A 96 5.33 -11.63 5.36
C THR A 96 4.41 -11.57 4.15
N VAL A 97 3.14 -11.90 4.37
CA VAL A 97 2.08 -11.74 3.38
C VAL A 97 1.25 -10.51 3.75
N THR A 98 1.01 -9.64 2.77
CA THR A 98 0.21 -8.43 2.95
C THR A 98 -0.89 -8.39 1.90
N ALA A 99 -2.13 -8.14 2.33
CA ALA A 99 -3.25 -7.82 1.46
C ALA A 99 -3.63 -6.35 1.66
N THR A 100 -3.74 -5.58 0.58
CA THR A 100 -4.04 -4.15 0.62
C THR A 100 -5.13 -3.82 -0.39
N ALA A 101 -6.19 -3.15 0.05
CA ALA A 101 -7.20 -2.57 -0.82
C ALA A 101 -6.58 -1.47 -1.70
N VAL A 102 -6.90 -1.50 -2.98
CA VAL A 102 -6.47 -0.52 -3.98
C VAL A 102 -7.69 0.03 -4.72
N ASP A 103 -7.50 1.04 -5.56
CA ASP A 103 -8.53 1.60 -6.47
C ASP A 103 -9.88 1.92 -5.80
N GLY A 104 -9.84 2.65 -4.67
CA GLY A 104 -11.06 3.14 -4.00
C GLY A 104 -11.69 2.17 -3.00
N GLY A 105 -11.05 1.03 -2.71
CA GLY A 105 -11.44 0.13 -1.63
C GLY A 105 -10.84 0.50 -0.26
N THR A 106 -11.62 0.35 0.82
CA THR A 106 -11.17 0.64 2.21
C THR A 106 -11.36 -0.53 3.18
N THR A 107 -12.06 -1.57 2.76
CA THR A 107 -12.35 -2.78 3.52
C THR A 107 -12.04 -3.95 2.63
N ILE A 108 -11.34 -4.96 3.15
CA ILE A 108 -11.05 -6.19 2.40
C ILE A 108 -12.15 -7.21 2.70
N ASP A 109 -12.83 -7.70 1.66
CA ASP A 109 -13.80 -8.80 1.69
C ASP A 109 -13.59 -9.67 0.45
N ILE A 110 -12.79 -10.73 0.60
CA ILE A 110 -12.40 -11.60 -0.51
C ILE A 110 -12.49 -13.07 -0.10
N SER A 111 -12.96 -13.94 -1.01
CA SER A 111 -12.97 -15.38 -0.75
C SER A 111 -11.57 -15.98 -0.76
N LYS A 112 -11.37 -16.99 0.08
CA LYS A 112 -10.14 -17.79 0.19
C LYS A 112 -9.72 -18.35 -1.17
N GLY A 113 -10.66 -18.94 -1.92
CA GLY A 113 -10.37 -19.52 -3.23
C GLY A 113 -9.84 -18.50 -4.25
N ARG A 114 -10.26 -17.23 -4.17
CA ARG A 114 -9.70 -16.15 -5.01
C ARG A 114 -8.34 -15.68 -4.50
N LEU A 115 -8.20 -15.55 -3.17
CA LEU A 115 -6.98 -15.10 -2.54
C LEU A 115 -5.82 -16.08 -2.77
N GLU A 116 -6.02 -17.36 -2.46
CA GLU A 116 -5.06 -18.45 -2.69
C GLU A 116 -4.85 -18.66 -4.19
N GLY A 117 -5.94 -18.75 -4.95
CA GLY A 117 -5.88 -18.85 -6.41
C GLY A 117 -5.83 -20.26 -6.99
N HIS A 118 -6.11 -21.30 -6.19
CA HIS A 118 -6.12 -22.72 -6.61
C HIS A 118 -6.72 -22.95 -8.01
N GLY A 119 -5.85 -23.03 -9.03
CA GLY A 119 -6.20 -23.30 -10.42
C GLY A 119 -6.95 -22.17 -11.16
N SER A 120 -6.99 -20.95 -10.62
CA SER A 120 -7.73 -19.82 -11.21
C SER A 120 -6.82 -18.80 -11.88
N THR A 121 -7.18 -18.38 -13.09
CA THR A 121 -6.53 -17.25 -13.79
C THR A 121 -6.73 -15.89 -13.09
N ASN A 122 -7.66 -15.83 -12.12
CA ASN A 122 -7.92 -14.66 -11.29
C ASN A 122 -7.44 -14.84 -9.84
N GLY A 123 -6.62 -15.87 -9.61
CA GLY A 123 -5.99 -16.16 -8.33
C GLY A 123 -4.85 -15.19 -8.02
N GLY A 124 -4.61 -14.92 -6.74
CA GLY A 124 -3.55 -14.00 -6.32
C GLY A 124 -2.26 -14.70 -5.92
N PHE A 125 -2.30 -15.39 -4.79
CA PHE A 125 -1.11 -15.87 -4.09
C PHE A 125 -0.35 -16.96 -4.86
N GLU A 126 -1.03 -18.00 -5.35
CA GLU A 126 -0.38 -19.06 -6.12
C GLU A 126 0.15 -18.57 -7.47
N ASN A 127 -0.58 -17.69 -8.15
CA ASN A 127 -0.11 -17.09 -9.40
C ASN A 127 1.13 -16.23 -9.17
N LEU A 128 1.19 -15.54 -8.02
CA LEU A 128 2.37 -14.79 -7.60
C LEU A 128 3.58 -15.71 -7.35
N LEU A 129 3.39 -16.80 -6.61
CA LEU A 129 4.46 -17.79 -6.37
C LEU A 129 4.87 -18.52 -7.65
N THR A 130 3.94 -18.79 -8.56
CA THR A 130 4.25 -19.40 -9.86
C THR A 130 5.11 -18.47 -10.72
N ALA A 131 4.84 -17.17 -10.69
CA ALA A 131 5.56 -16.19 -11.48
C ALA A 131 6.92 -15.78 -10.87
N CYS A 132 6.97 -15.59 -9.55
CA CYS A 132 8.16 -15.07 -8.86
C CYS A 132 9.01 -16.16 -8.18
N GLY A 133 8.51 -17.40 -8.12
CA GLY A 133 9.06 -18.40 -7.22
C GLY A 133 8.96 -17.95 -5.76
N PRO A 134 9.80 -18.49 -4.87
CA PRO A 134 9.86 -18.07 -3.47
C PRO A 134 10.65 -16.76 -3.30
N SER A 135 10.34 -15.73 -4.10
CA SER A 135 11.01 -14.42 -4.04
C SER A 135 9.99 -13.32 -3.73
N PRO A 136 10.39 -12.23 -3.05
CA PRO A 136 9.53 -11.06 -2.85
C PRO A 136 8.88 -10.55 -4.14
N GLY A 137 7.61 -10.18 -4.03
CA GLY A 137 6.82 -9.72 -5.16
C GLY A 137 5.40 -9.36 -4.77
N SER A 138 4.62 -8.88 -5.75
CA SER A 138 3.21 -8.56 -5.54
C SER A 138 2.38 -8.70 -6.81
N MET A 139 1.07 -8.78 -6.63
CA MET A 139 0.09 -8.87 -7.71
C MET A 139 -1.21 -8.20 -7.28
N VAL A 140 -1.86 -7.51 -8.21
CA VAL A 140 -3.22 -6.98 -8.00
C VAL A 140 -4.22 -7.98 -8.55
N ILE A 141 -5.20 -8.36 -7.74
CA ILE A 141 -6.30 -9.23 -8.14
C ILE A 141 -7.63 -8.47 -8.14
N GLY A 142 -8.48 -8.82 -9.09
CA GLY A 142 -9.75 -8.15 -9.31
C GLY A 142 -10.74 -8.37 -8.16
N GLY A 143 -11.32 -7.27 -7.69
CA GLY A 143 -12.30 -7.27 -6.60
C GLY A 143 -11.68 -7.58 -5.24
N GLY A 144 -12.54 -7.75 -4.24
CA GLY A 144 -12.11 -8.08 -2.88
C GLY A 144 -11.91 -6.88 -1.96
N ALA A 145 -12.05 -5.65 -2.48
CA ALA A 145 -12.15 -4.47 -1.63
C ALA A 145 -13.49 -3.76 -1.81
N LEU A 146 -14.13 -3.40 -0.71
CA LEU A 146 -15.38 -2.65 -0.72
C LEU A 146 -15.10 -1.14 -0.71
N PRO A 147 -15.93 -0.33 -1.40
CA PRO A 147 -17.16 -0.72 -2.11
C PRO A 147 -16.98 -1.27 -3.53
N THR A 148 -15.88 -0.94 -4.23
CA THR A 148 -15.70 -1.30 -5.65
C THR A 148 -14.24 -1.59 -6.03
N GLY A 149 -13.36 -1.74 -5.05
CA GLY A 149 -11.91 -1.77 -5.25
C GLY A 149 -11.35 -3.18 -5.50
N ASN A 150 -10.12 -3.19 -6.01
CA ASN A 150 -9.29 -4.39 -6.12
C ASN A 150 -8.46 -4.57 -4.84
N ILE A 151 -7.77 -5.71 -4.72
CA ILE A 151 -6.74 -5.86 -3.70
C ILE A 151 -5.39 -6.22 -4.32
N GLN A 152 -4.32 -5.75 -3.69
CA GLN A 152 -2.97 -6.19 -3.93
C GLN A 152 -2.55 -7.19 -2.87
N ILE A 153 -2.05 -8.35 -3.30
CA ILE A 153 -1.34 -9.29 -2.44
C ILE A 153 0.15 -9.10 -2.67
N ALA A 154 0.93 -9.06 -1.59
CA ALA A 154 2.38 -8.99 -1.65
C ALA A 154 3.01 -10.02 -0.70
N ILE A 155 4.14 -10.59 -1.12
CA ILE A 155 5.05 -11.36 -0.30
C ILE A 155 6.37 -10.62 -0.18
N SER A 156 6.90 -10.55 1.04
CA SER A 156 8.20 -9.93 1.32
C SER A 156 8.95 -10.72 2.39
N ALA A 157 10.25 -10.46 2.52
CA ALA A 157 11.01 -10.94 3.67
C ALA A 157 10.37 -10.43 4.98
N ALA A 158 10.38 -11.26 6.00
CA ALA A 158 10.05 -10.86 7.37
C ALA A 158 11.05 -9.80 7.86
N ALA A 159 10.53 -8.81 8.60
CA ALA A 159 11.32 -7.74 9.22
C ALA A 159 11.83 -8.13 10.61
#